data_AF-A0A7C5K5B6-F1
#
_entry.id   AF-A0A7C5K5B6-F1
#
_cell.length_a   1.000
_cell.length_b   1.000
_cell.length_c   1.000
_cell.angle_alpha   90.00
_cell.angle_beta   90.00
_cell.angle_gamma   90.00
#
_symmetry.space_group_name_H-M   'P 1'
#
loop_
_entity.id
_entity.type
_entity.pdbx_description
1 polymer ?
#
loop_
_entity_poly.entity_id
_entity_poly.type
_entity_poly.pdbx_seq_one_letter_code
_entity_poly.pdbx_strand_id
1 'polypeptide(L)'
;MNRETSAIIIEVLYLIVSRLEKRLGIEVYITHSKGIGGAIKRFPEDFLVEEILRDGTLAEIKASKTEPLTLQKKNAQQRYLLCVLVKRNWDNFQAIKAVARQLGISMRRIHIAGIKDAEAVTAQHITIESMNVDDIKKVQIKDLEVRPIRYFHTKLSPYHLLGNTFTITIRALNHTKTEIQRRISSIVEEIQTLGGVPNFYGHQRFGTIRPITHLVGKALVKGNFRRAAMLFLAKPSPNEHPKSREAREELWKTGDFEKALKNFPKSLHYEILMLKHLMKKPKDFVGAFRQLPAKLRTLFPQAYQAYLFNKILSRRIIQGLPINGAEVGDYVIEVEPSGLPNPQKCRIVSQETIDEVNKAIKSGRMLLALPLAGFKQALSQGFQGEIERTILKEEGVSLENFKIKKIPELSLKGGLRPALTVIKEFSLREISRDETANGKKKVVMSFMLYRGSYATVLLREIMKPRNPIKAGF
;
A
#
# COMPACT_ATOMS: atom_id res chain seq x y z
N MET A 1 -29.20 -1.26 24.82
CA MET A 1 -28.85 -1.59 23.42
C MET A 1 -29.91 -0.93 22.54
N ASN A 2 -29.61 0.24 21.95
CA ASN A 2 -30.62 1.08 21.29
C ASN A 2 -31.08 0.47 19.96
N ARG A 3 -32.37 0.65 19.65
CA ARG A 3 -33.00 0.18 18.39
C ARG A 3 -32.32 0.77 17.14
N GLU A 4 -31.72 1.95 17.24
CA GLU A 4 -30.93 2.56 16.16
C GLU A 4 -29.64 1.80 15.85
N THR A 5 -28.93 1.32 16.88
CA THR A 5 -27.71 0.50 16.70
C THR A 5 -28.04 -0.83 16.03
N SER A 6 -29.22 -1.39 16.32
CA SER A 6 -29.70 -2.63 15.71
C SER A 6 -30.14 -2.43 14.24
N ALA A 7 -30.70 -1.27 13.89
CA ALA A 7 -31.06 -0.93 12.52
C ALA A 7 -29.82 -0.69 11.63
N ILE A 8 -28.79 -0.03 12.17
CA ILE A 8 -27.50 0.18 11.47
C ILE A 8 -26.79 -1.16 11.21
N ILE A 9 -26.81 -2.09 12.16
CA ILE A 9 -26.25 -3.44 11.99
C ILE A 9 -26.99 -4.21 10.87
N ILE A 10 -28.30 -3.99 10.70
CA ILE A 10 -29.13 -4.65 9.69
C ILE A 10 -28.94 -4.03 8.28
N GLU A 11 -28.70 -2.73 8.14
CA GLU A 11 -28.38 -2.13 6.82
C GLU A 11 -26.95 -2.41 6.34
N VAL A 12 -25.98 -2.58 7.25
CA VAL A 12 -24.60 -3.00 6.92
C VAL A 12 -24.55 -4.37 6.23
N LEU A 13 -25.54 -5.24 6.48
CA LEU A 13 -25.62 -6.59 5.90
C LEU A 13 -25.83 -6.61 4.38
N TYR A 14 -26.23 -5.51 3.73
CA TYR A 14 -26.43 -5.47 2.27
C TYR A 14 -25.16 -5.18 1.44
N LEU A 15 -24.05 -4.78 2.08
CA LEU A 15 -22.78 -4.58 1.39
C LEU A 15 -21.91 -5.83 1.49
N ILE A 16 -22.02 -6.69 0.49
CA ILE A 16 -21.24 -7.93 0.42
C ILE A 16 -19.78 -7.60 0.05
N VAL A 17 -18.92 -7.54 1.07
CA VAL A 17 -17.46 -7.48 0.87
C VAL A 17 -16.99 -8.72 0.10
N SER A 18 -16.14 -8.50 -0.90
CA SER A 18 -15.72 -9.57 -1.81
C SER A 18 -14.96 -10.69 -1.07
N ARG A 19 -15.06 -11.92 -1.58
CA ARG A 19 -14.28 -13.06 -1.03
C ARG A 19 -12.76 -12.79 -1.06
N LEU A 20 -12.30 -11.99 -2.03
CA LEU A 20 -10.89 -11.59 -2.11
C LEU A 20 -10.52 -10.71 -0.93
N GLU A 21 -11.24 -9.61 -0.70
CA GLU A 21 -10.95 -8.66 0.39
C GLU A 21 -11.01 -9.33 1.76
N LYS A 22 -11.99 -10.22 2.00
CA LYS A 22 -12.06 -11.02 3.23
C LYS A 22 -10.79 -11.85 3.44
N ARG A 23 -10.24 -12.44 2.38
CA ARG A 23 -8.95 -13.17 2.44
C ARG A 23 -7.75 -12.25 2.71
N LEU A 24 -7.89 -10.94 2.50
CA LEU A 24 -6.88 -9.92 2.82
C LEU A 24 -7.11 -9.27 4.20
N GLY A 25 -8.08 -9.79 4.97
CA GLY A 25 -8.46 -9.27 6.29
C GLY A 25 -9.33 -8.01 6.25
N ILE A 26 -9.80 -7.59 5.06
CA ILE A 26 -10.71 -6.45 4.90
C ILE A 26 -12.12 -7.02 4.82
N GLU A 27 -12.92 -6.83 5.88
CA GLU A 27 -14.20 -7.54 6.02
C GLU A 27 -15.42 -6.61 6.08
N VAL A 28 -15.20 -5.30 6.06
CA VAL A 28 -16.24 -4.27 6.16
C VAL A 28 -16.03 -3.13 5.16
N TYR A 29 -17.10 -2.46 4.77
CA TYR A 29 -17.05 -1.08 4.31
C TYR A 29 -17.39 -0.17 5.48
N ILE A 30 -16.77 1.01 5.54
CA ILE A 30 -17.12 2.00 6.58
C ILE A 30 -18.33 2.83 6.18
N THR A 31 -18.58 2.94 4.87
CA THR A 31 -19.70 3.71 4.32
C THR A 31 -20.87 2.82 3.94
N HIS A 32 -22.09 3.32 4.18
CA HIS A 32 -23.35 2.61 3.92
C HIS A 32 -23.94 2.99 2.55
N SER A 33 -23.62 4.19 2.04
CA SER A 33 -24.08 4.64 0.72
C SER A 33 -23.69 3.68 -0.42
N LYS A 34 -24.58 3.53 -1.40
CA LYS A 34 -24.35 2.67 -2.58
C LYS A 34 -23.14 3.15 -3.38
N GLY A 35 -22.23 2.23 -3.71
CA GLY A 35 -21.07 2.53 -4.56
C GLY A 35 -21.44 2.81 -6.02
N ILE A 36 -20.50 3.38 -6.77
CA ILE A 36 -20.71 3.74 -8.19
C ILE A 36 -20.31 2.64 -9.19
N GLY A 37 -19.62 1.59 -8.73
CA GLY A 37 -19.06 0.55 -9.59
C GLY A 37 -17.89 1.05 -10.44
N GLY A 38 -17.81 0.57 -11.70
CA GLY A 38 -16.78 0.95 -12.66
C GLY A 38 -15.47 0.18 -12.52
N ALA A 39 -14.45 0.66 -13.21
CA ALA A 39 -13.10 0.10 -13.20
C ALA A 39 -12.04 1.21 -13.22
N ILE A 40 -10.93 0.98 -12.52
CA ILE A 40 -9.73 1.81 -12.53
C ILE A 40 -8.60 1.13 -13.32
N LYS A 41 -7.55 1.89 -13.63
CA LYS A 41 -6.32 1.38 -14.27
C LYS A 41 -6.59 0.65 -15.59
N ARG A 42 -7.57 1.11 -16.40
CA ARG A 42 -7.71 0.61 -17.78
C ARG A 42 -6.59 1.14 -18.66
N PHE A 43 -6.20 2.39 -18.41
CA PHE A 43 -5.04 3.04 -18.99
C PHE A 43 -4.13 3.56 -17.88
N PRO A 44 -2.80 3.70 -18.10
CA PRO A 44 -1.91 4.34 -17.14
C PRO A 44 -2.39 5.75 -16.73
N GLU A 45 -3.00 6.48 -17.65
CA GLU A 45 -3.54 7.83 -17.47
C GLU A 45 -4.76 7.87 -16.55
N ASP A 46 -5.40 6.73 -16.27
CA ASP A 46 -6.50 6.66 -15.32
C ASP A 46 -6.02 6.72 -13.87
N PHE A 47 -4.70 6.60 -13.64
CA PHE A 47 -4.12 6.54 -12.32
C PHE A 47 -2.86 7.42 -12.28
N LEU A 48 -3.06 8.71 -12.00
CA LEU A 48 -1.98 9.69 -11.91
C LEU A 48 -1.56 9.85 -10.44
N VAL A 49 -0.26 9.81 -10.18
CA VAL A 49 0.30 9.95 -8.83
C VAL A 49 1.43 10.96 -8.83
N GLU A 50 1.32 12.00 -7.99
CA GLU A 50 2.30 13.07 -7.84
C GLU A 50 2.79 13.11 -6.40
N GLU A 51 4.10 12.95 -6.19
CA GLU A 51 4.70 12.91 -4.86
C GLU A 51 4.85 14.29 -4.24
N ILE A 52 4.53 14.43 -2.95
CA ILE A 52 4.74 15.67 -2.20
C ILE A 52 5.78 15.43 -1.10
N LEU A 53 6.81 16.29 -1.04
CA LEU A 53 7.78 16.32 0.04
C LEU A 53 7.27 17.13 1.24
N ARG A 54 7.87 16.93 2.40
CA ARG A 54 7.52 17.61 3.65
C ARG A 54 7.71 19.13 3.62
N ASP A 55 8.56 19.63 2.72
CA ASP A 55 8.75 21.06 2.50
C ASP A 55 7.74 21.66 1.50
N GLY A 56 6.75 20.88 1.06
CA GLY A 56 5.73 21.30 0.10
C GLY A 56 6.11 21.12 -1.36
N THR A 57 7.34 20.67 -1.67
CA THR A 57 7.75 20.44 -3.07
C THR A 57 6.88 19.34 -3.72
N LEU A 58 6.18 19.68 -4.80
CA LEU A 58 5.34 18.76 -5.59
C LEU A 58 6.12 18.24 -6.82
N ALA A 59 6.13 16.93 -7.00
CA ALA A 59 6.60 16.30 -8.23
C ALA A 59 5.44 16.26 -9.24
N GLU A 60 5.32 17.30 -10.06
CA GLU A 60 4.28 17.36 -11.10
C GLU A 60 4.56 16.36 -12.22
N ILE A 61 3.54 15.81 -12.86
CA ILE A 61 3.68 14.95 -14.06
C ILE A 61 4.02 15.81 -15.28
N LYS A 62 3.27 16.89 -15.49
CA LYS A 62 3.53 17.88 -16.55
C LYS A 62 4.27 19.05 -15.94
N ALA A 63 5.39 19.44 -16.54
CA ALA A 63 6.09 20.64 -16.08
C ALA A 63 5.19 21.88 -16.28
N SER A 64 5.01 22.68 -15.23
CA SER A 64 4.51 24.04 -15.41
C SER A 64 5.47 24.81 -16.32
N LYS A 65 4.93 25.63 -17.23
CA LYS A 65 5.71 26.50 -18.13
C LYS A 65 6.48 27.60 -17.39
N THR A 66 6.29 27.73 -16.08
CA THR A 66 7.06 28.65 -15.24
C THR A 66 8.52 28.21 -15.22
N GLU A 67 9.37 29.17 -15.56
CA GLU A 67 10.78 29.08 -15.91
C GLU A 67 11.62 28.05 -15.15
N PRO A 68 12.69 27.50 -15.77
CA PRO A 68 13.66 26.71 -15.03
C PRO A 68 14.13 27.56 -13.84
N LEU A 69 13.85 27.08 -12.62
CA LEU A 69 14.50 27.56 -11.41
C LEU A 69 15.95 27.81 -11.80
N THR A 70 16.42 29.05 -11.67
CA THR A 70 17.79 29.43 -12.00
C THR A 70 18.67 28.56 -11.12
N LEU A 71 19.10 27.43 -11.67
CA LEU A 71 19.71 26.35 -10.91
C LEU A 71 21.03 26.90 -10.40
N GLN A 72 21.05 27.26 -9.12
CA GLN A 72 22.21 27.86 -8.48
C GLN A 72 23.45 27.02 -8.80
N LYS A 73 24.58 27.69 -9.07
CA LYS A 73 25.86 27.00 -9.26
C LYS A 73 26.09 26.08 -8.08
N LYS A 74 26.41 24.81 -8.37
CA LYS A 74 26.65 23.77 -7.38
C LYS A 74 27.62 24.26 -6.31
N ASN A 75 27.16 24.38 -5.07
CA ASN A 75 28.05 24.63 -3.94
C ASN A 75 28.80 23.31 -3.60
N ALA A 76 30.06 23.39 -3.17
CA ALA A 76 30.90 22.22 -2.86
C ALA A 76 30.26 21.28 -1.82
N GLN A 77 29.41 21.81 -0.95
CA GLN A 77 28.68 21.05 0.08
C GLN A 77 27.42 20.31 -0.45
N GLN A 78 26.95 20.62 -1.66
CA GLN A 78 25.75 20.02 -2.23
C GLN A 78 26.10 18.85 -3.15
N ARG A 79 26.05 17.65 -2.58
CA ARG A 79 26.49 16.42 -3.23
C ARG A 79 25.41 15.72 -4.05
N TYR A 80 24.13 16.08 -3.88
CA TYR A 80 23.00 15.43 -4.54
C TYR A 80 22.26 16.41 -5.44
N LEU A 81 21.79 15.92 -6.59
CA LEU A 81 20.85 16.65 -7.45
C LEU A 81 19.45 16.05 -7.24
N LEU A 82 18.51 16.88 -6.80
CA LEU A 82 17.10 16.52 -6.71
C LEU A 82 16.46 16.65 -8.09
N CYS A 83 15.78 15.59 -8.53
CA CYS A 83 15.07 15.52 -9.79
C CYS A 83 13.64 15.01 -9.58
N VAL A 84 12.74 15.34 -10.49
CA VAL A 84 11.49 14.61 -10.71
C VAL A 84 11.77 13.47 -11.69
N LEU A 85 11.38 12.25 -11.33
CA LEU A 85 11.28 11.11 -12.23
C LEU A 85 9.80 10.90 -12.57
N VAL A 86 9.41 11.15 -13.82
CA VAL A 86 8.10 10.77 -14.35
C VAL A 86 8.23 9.44 -15.05
N LYS A 87 7.30 8.53 -14.78
CA LYS A 87 7.26 7.22 -15.42
C LYS A 87 5.84 6.81 -15.79
N ARG A 88 5.68 6.21 -16.97
CA ARG A 88 4.42 5.68 -17.48
C ARG A 88 4.51 4.17 -17.67
N ASN A 89 3.71 3.40 -16.93
CA ASN A 89 3.67 1.94 -17.01
C ASN A 89 5.03 1.24 -16.75
N TRP A 90 5.83 1.80 -15.83
CA TRP A 90 7.13 1.24 -15.45
C TRP A 90 7.14 0.77 -14.01
N ASP A 91 7.70 -0.42 -13.77
CA ASP A 91 8.17 -0.80 -12.43
C ASP A 91 9.24 0.19 -11.96
N ASN A 92 9.14 0.58 -10.69
CA ASN A 92 9.99 1.61 -10.12
C ASN A 92 11.48 1.24 -10.16
N PHE A 93 11.85 -0.02 -9.86
CA PHE A 93 13.24 -0.42 -9.86
C PHE A 93 13.79 -0.60 -11.28
N GLN A 94 12.96 -1.04 -12.23
CA GLN A 94 13.35 -1.06 -13.63
C GLN A 94 13.59 0.34 -14.19
N ALA A 95 12.75 1.32 -13.84
CA ALA A 95 12.95 2.72 -14.22
C ALA A 95 14.28 3.27 -13.69
N ILE A 96 14.55 3.06 -12.39
CA ILE A 96 15.81 3.49 -11.75
C ILE A 96 17.02 2.80 -12.39
N LYS A 97 16.92 1.51 -12.72
CA LYS A 97 17.97 0.77 -13.44
C LYS A 97 18.24 1.35 -14.82
N ALA A 98 17.18 1.68 -15.56
CA ALA A 98 17.30 2.25 -16.90
C ALA A 98 17.97 3.64 -16.87
N VAL A 99 17.54 4.51 -15.95
CA VAL A 99 18.15 5.83 -15.73
C VAL A 99 19.62 5.71 -15.33
N ALA A 100 19.94 4.85 -14.36
CA ALA A 100 21.32 4.64 -13.91
C ALA A 100 22.24 4.16 -15.06
N ARG A 101 21.73 3.27 -15.92
CA ARG A 101 22.46 2.78 -17.09
C ARG A 101 22.75 3.90 -18.09
N GLN A 102 21.79 4.76 -18.40
CA GLN A 102 21.99 5.85 -19.35
C GLN A 102 22.94 6.93 -18.82
N LEU A 103 22.95 7.15 -17.50
CA LEU A 103 23.90 8.04 -16.84
C LEU A 103 25.28 7.42 -16.60
N GLY A 104 25.47 6.12 -16.87
CA GLY A 104 26.76 5.45 -16.60
C GLY A 104 27.10 5.32 -15.12
N ILE A 105 26.10 5.26 -14.23
CA ILE A 105 26.30 5.22 -12.77
C ILE A 105 25.72 3.94 -12.14
N SER A 106 26.18 3.65 -10.92
CA SER A 106 25.56 2.62 -10.08
C SER A 106 24.17 3.03 -9.62
N MET A 107 23.20 2.10 -9.63
CA MET A 107 21.86 2.32 -9.05
C MET A 107 21.90 2.77 -7.59
N ARG A 108 22.97 2.44 -6.84
CA ARG A 108 23.14 2.85 -5.44
C ARG A 108 23.25 4.37 -5.27
N ARG A 109 23.57 5.11 -6.34
CA ARG A 109 23.66 6.58 -6.35
C ARG A 109 22.32 7.26 -6.56
N ILE A 110 21.26 6.51 -6.89
CA ILE A 110 19.90 7.05 -7.05
C ILE A 110 19.06 6.65 -5.84
N HIS A 111 18.48 7.64 -5.19
CA HIS A 111 17.70 7.46 -3.96
C HIS A 111 16.27 7.96 -4.15
N ILE A 112 15.32 7.26 -3.55
CA ILE A 112 13.86 7.50 -3.64
C ILE A 112 13.29 7.66 -2.23
N ALA A 113 12.20 8.41 -2.09
CA ALA A 113 11.47 8.49 -0.82
C ALA A 113 10.46 7.33 -0.65
N GLY A 114 9.94 6.79 -1.75
CA GLY A 114 9.03 5.66 -1.76
C GLY A 114 8.93 4.99 -3.13
N ILE A 115 8.27 3.84 -3.19
CA ILE A 115 7.96 3.13 -4.44
C ILE A 115 6.56 3.57 -4.89
N LYS A 116 6.36 3.80 -6.19
CA LYS A 116 5.05 4.13 -6.78
C LYS A 116 4.51 2.99 -7.64
N ASP A 117 3.20 3.03 -7.90
CA ASP A 117 2.47 2.08 -8.74
C ASP A 117 3.13 1.89 -10.11
N ALA A 118 3.23 0.64 -10.58
CA ALA A 118 3.75 0.33 -11.91
C ALA A 118 2.73 0.68 -13.00
N GLU A 119 1.49 0.24 -12.84
CA GLU A 119 0.35 0.48 -13.75
C GLU A 119 -0.28 1.86 -13.49
N ALA A 120 0.49 2.91 -13.78
CA ALA A 120 0.14 4.31 -13.53
C ALA A 120 1.05 5.25 -14.34
N VAL A 121 0.69 6.52 -14.41
CA VAL A 121 1.64 7.62 -14.66
C VAL A 121 2.00 8.24 -13.32
N THR A 122 3.27 8.20 -12.95
CA THR A 122 3.72 8.63 -11.63
C THR A 122 4.87 9.61 -11.75
N ALA A 123 4.82 10.71 -11.00
CA ALA A 123 5.92 11.62 -10.78
C ALA A 123 6.39 11.52 -9.33
N GLN A 124 7.69 11.26 -9.14
CA GLN A 124 8.29 11.15 -7.81
C GLN A 124 9.62 11.88 -7.76
N HIS A 125 10.05 12.27 -6.56
CA HIS A 125 11.38 12.81 -6.38
C HIS A 125 12.42 11.70 -6.33
N ILE A 126 13.57 11.97 -6.93
CA ILE A 126 14.79 11.20 -6.77
C ILE A 126 15.95 12.13 -6.45
N THR A 127 16.90 11.67 -5.66
CA THR A 127 18.21 12.34 -5.57
C THR A 127 19.28 11.48 -6.22
N ILE A 128 20.08 12.09 -7.08
CA ILE A 128 21.20 11.44 -7.76
C ILE A 128 22.50 12.05 -7.24
N GLU A 129 23.38 11.20 -6.72
CA GLU A 129 24.66 11.62 -6.16
C GLU A 129 25.64 12.08 -7.26
N SER A 130 26.31 13.21 -7.05
CA SER A 130 27.38 13.78 -7.87
C SER A 130 27.07 13.91 -9.37
N MET A 131 25.85 14.34 -9.72
CA MET A 131 25.46 14.72 -11.08
C MET A 131 25.28 16.23 -11.22
N ASN A 132 25.37 16.73 -12.44
CA ASN A 132 24.97 18.08 -12.81
C ASN A 132 23.70 18.07 -13.67
N VAL A 133 23.17 19.25 -13.96
CA VAL A 133 21.93 19.46 -14.73
C VAL A 133 22.06 18.94 -16.17
N ASP A 134 23.21 19.14 -16.80
CA ASP A 134 23.44 18.76 -18.20
C ASP A 134 23.62 17.24 -18.37
N ASP A 135 24.04 16.52 -17.32
CA ASP A 135 24.02 15.06 -17.29
C ASP A 135 22.59 14.53 -17.40
N ILE A 136 21.64 15.18 -16.70
CA ILE A 136 20.23 14.75 -16.68
C ILE A 136 19.54 15.01 -18.01
N LYS A 137 19.86 16.11 -18.69
CA LYS A 137 19.30 16.43 -20.02
C LYS A 137 19.60 15.38 -21.09
N LYS A 138 20.64 14.55 -20.88
CA LYS A 138 21.01 13.45 -21.79
C LYS A 138 20.14 12.20 -21.63
N VAL A 139 19.32 12.13 -20.57
CA VAL A 139 18.45 10.98 -20.31
C VAL A 139 17.25 11.01 -21.25
N GLN A 140 17.29 10.14 -22.25
CA GLN A 140 16.21 9.92 -23.21
C GLN A 140 15.80 8.44 -23.17
N ILE A 141 14.65 8.16 -22.56
CA ILE A 141 14.08 6.82 -22.48
C ILE A 141 12.59 6.94 -22.75
N LYS A 142 12.05 6.12 -23.64
CA LYS A 142 10.61 6.11 -23.92
C LYS A 142 9.81 5.88 -22.63
N ASP A 143 8.75 6.67 -22.43
CA ASP A 143 7.83 6.59 -21.29
C ASP A 143 8.48 6.89 -19.90
N LEU A 144 9.69 7.46 -19.88
CA LEU A 144 10.37 7.96 -18.69
C LEU A 144 10.94 9.36 -18.94
N GLU A 145 10.83 10.22 -17.95
CA GLU A 145 11.40 11.57 -17.99
C GLU A 145 12.09 11.87 -16.66
N VAL A 146 13.26 12.50 -16.73
CA VAL A 146 13.98 12.97 -15.54
C VAL A 146 14.19 14.47 -15.68
N ARG A 147 13.64 15.25 -14.74
CA ARG A 147 13.75 16.71 -14.72
C ARG A 147 14.53 17.17 -13.49
N PRO A 148 15.65 17.91 -13.65
CA PRO A 148 16.36 18.47 -12.51
C PRO A 148 15.55 19.60 -11.85
N ILE A 149 15.58 19.66 -10.52
CA ILE A 149 14.88 20.70 -9.73
C ILE A 149 15.88 21.63 -9.06
N ARG A 150 16.73 21.08 -8.18
CA ARG A 150 17.73 21.83 -7.40
C ARG A 150 18.79 20.90 -6.82
N TYR A 151 19.89 21.48 -6.38
CA TYR A 151 20.85 20.76 -5.56
C TYR A 151 20.31 20.54 -4.14
N PHE A 152 20.73 19.42 -3.54
CA PHE A 152 20.22 18.92 -2.27
C PHE A 152 21.38 18.42 -1.40
N HIS A 153 21.28 18.59 -0.09
CA HIS A 153 22.37 18.29 0.85
C HIS A 153 22.41 16.83 1.29
N THR A 154 21.27 16.14 1.28
CA THR A 154 21.13 14.78 1.79
C THR A 154 20.63 13.84 0.71
N LYS A 155 20.78 12.53 0.94
CA LYS A 155 20.06 11.55 0.12
C LYS A 155 18.57 11.61 0.43
N LEU A 156 17.74 11.50 -0.59
CA LEU A 156 16.31 11.34 -0.42
C LEU A 156 16.02 10.05 0.35
N SER A 157 15.04 10.11 1.24
CA SER A 157 14.66 9.01 2.13
C SER A 157 13.19 9.11 2.47
N PRO A 158 12.56 8.04 3.01
CA PRO A 158 11.16 8.07 3.40
C PRO A 158 10.81 9.22 4.36
N TYR A 159 11.78 9.70 5.15
CA TYR A 159 11.60 10.84 6.05
C TYR A 159 11.09 12.09 5.32
N HIS A 160 11.56 12.34 4.10
CA HIS A 160 11.23 13.53 3.31
C HIS A 160 9.84 13.47 2.68
N LEU A 161 9.25 12.28 2.56
CA LEU A 161 7.94 12.10 1.94
C LEU A 161 6.83 12.59 2.86
N LEU A 162 5.99 13.49 2.39
CA LEU A 162 4.73 13.85 3.06
C LEU A 162 3.62 12.89 2.64
N GLY A 163 3.42 12.74 1.34
CA GLY A 163 2.31 11.97 0.79
C GLY A 163 2.30 11.98 -0.73
N ASN A 164 1.14 11.68 -1.29
CA ASN A 164 0.94 11.70 -2.73
C ASN A 164 -0.43 12.31 -3.05
N THR A 165 -0.46 13.13 -4.08
CA THR A 165 -1.69 13.56 -4.75
C THR A 165 -2.05 12.55 -5.82
N PHE A 166 -3.32 12.19 -5.87
CA PHE A 166 -3.88 11.27 -6.83
C PHE A 166 -4.86 12.01 -7.72
N THR A 167 -4.80 11.75 -9.02
CA THR A 167 -5.90 12.05 -9.94
C THR A 167 -6.33 10.74 -10.59
N ILE A 168 -7.55 10.31 -10.29
CA ILE A 168 -8.06 8.99 -10.63
C ILE A 168 -9.25 9.13 -11.58
N THR A 169 -9.21 8.36 -12.66
CA THR A 169 -10.33 8.18 -13.57
C THR A 169 -10.97 6.82 -13.32
N ILE A 170 -12.26 6.81 -12.97
CA ILE A 170 -13.06 5.57 -12.88
C ILE A 170 -13.94 5.50 -14.13
N ARG A 171 -13.79 4.41 -14.89
CA ARG A 171 -14.42 4.18 -16.19
C ARG A 171 -15.55 3.16 -16.14
N ALA A 172 -16.26 3.01 -17.25
CA ALA A 172 -17.34 2.03 -17.44
C ALA A 172 -18.48 2.14 -16.42
N LEU A 173 -18.86 3.38 -16.05
CA LEU A 173 -19.97 3.63 -15.14
C LEU A 173 -21.32 3.51 -15.86
N ASN A 174 -22.24 2.79 -15.23
CA ASN A 174 -23.58 2.50 -15.77
C ASN A 174 -24.65 3.53 -15.36
N HIS A 175 -24.29 4.49 -14.51
CA HIS A 175 -25.24 5.40 -13.87
C HIS A 175 -25.37 6.73 -14.63
N THR A 176 -26.44 7.49 -14.33
CA THR A 176 -26.60 8.87 -14.80
C THR A 176 -25.56 9.78 -14.14
N LYS A 177 -25.29 10.96 -14.73
CA LYS A 177 -24.36 11.93 -14.13
C LYS A 177 -24.81 12.35 -12.73
N THR A 178 -26.10 12.60 -12.56
CA THR A 178 -26.72 12.99 -11.30
C THR A 178 -26.58 11.89 -10.23
N GLU A 179 -26.81 10.62 -10.59
CA GLU A 179 -26.69 9.51 -9.64
C GLU A 179 -25.23 9.25 -9.23
N ILE A 180 -24.27 9.40 -10.15
CA ILE A 180 -22.83 9.29 -9.84
C ILE A 180 -22.45 10.38 -8.83
N GLN A 181 -22.81 11.63 -9.11
CA GLN A 181 -22.49 12.77 -8.25
C GLN A 181 -23.11 12.60 -6.85
N ARG A 182 -24.39 12.23 -6.79
CA ARG A 182 -25.11 11.99 -5.52
C ARG A 182 -24.43 10.92 -4.68
N ARG A 183 -24.13 9.75 -5.26
CA ARG A 183 -23.46 8.64 -4.54
C ARG A 183 -22.08 9.01 -4.03
N ILE A 184 -21.26 9.66 -4.86
CA ILE A 184 -19.92 10.09 -4.44
C ILE A 184 -20.03 11.09 -3.29
N SER A 185 -20.93 12.07 -3.40
CA SER A 185 -21.11 13.11 -2.38
C SER A 185 -21.50 12.50 -1.03
N SER A 186 -22.50 11.60 -1.01
CA SER A 186 -22.92 10.91 0.22
C SER A 186 -21.78 10.08 0.84
N ILE A 187 -21.04 9.31 0.02
CA ILE A 187 -19.90 8.51 0.53
C ILE A 187 -18.80 9.42 1.11
N VAL A 188 -18.49 10.52 0.43
CA VAL A 188 -17.45 11.46 0.89
C VAL A 188 -17.87 12.18 2.17
N GLU A 189 -19.14 12.56 2.29
CA GLU A 189 -19.70 13.16 3.50
C GLU A 189 -19.64 12.21 4.70
N GLU A 190 -20.00 10.94 4.51
CA GLU A 190 -19.84 9.89 5.54
C GLU A 190 -18.37 9.75 5.97
N ILE A 191 -17.44 9.71 5.02
CA ILE A 191 -15.99 9.62 5.29
C ILE A 191 -15.48 10.87 6.02
N GLN A 192 -15.93 12.05 5.63
CA GLN A 192 -15.53 13.32 6.27
C GLN A 192 -16.07 13.42 7.69
N THR A 193 -17.30 12.97 7.93
CA THR A 193 -17.92 12.91 9.27
C THR A 193 -17.13 12.00 10.21
N LEU A 194 -16.58 10.91 9.68
CA LEU A 194 -15.67 10.02 10.41
C LEU A 194 -14.24 10.56 10.55
N GLY A 195 -13.91 11.69 9.92
CA GLY A 195 -12.56 12.26 9.92
C GLY A 195 -11.57 11.55 8.99
N GLY A 196 -12.01 10.59 8.17
CA GLY A 196 -11.16 9.87 7.23
C GLY A 196 -11.68 8.48 6.87
N VAL A 197 -10.85 7.74 6.14
CA VAL A 197 -11.14 6.35 5.73
C VAL A 197 -10.31 5.37 6.59
N PRO A 198 -10.83 4.17 6.92
CA PRO A 198 -10.05 3.13 7.58
C PRO A 198 -8.73 2.90 6.87
N ASN A 199 -7.62 2.94 7.61
CA ASN A 199 -6.28 2.92 7.04
C ASN A 199 -5.78 1.50 6.73
N PHE A 200 -6.62 0.70 6.06
CA PHE A 200 -6.29 -0.65 5.63
C PHE A 200 -5.01 -0.67 4.76
N TYR A 201 -4.30 -1.79 4.79
CA TYR A 201 -3.33 -2.11 3.76
C TYR A 201 -4.08 -2.56 2.49
N GLY A 202 -3.81 -1.88 1.36
CA GLY A 202 -4.47 -2.16 0.09
C GLY A 202 -4.03 -3.46 -0.59
N HIS A 203 -4.77 -3.84 -1.64
CA HIS A 203 -4.58 -5.07 -2.44
C HIS A 203 -3.13 -5.29 -2.91
N GLN A 204 -2.46 -4.22 -3.35
CA GLN A 204 -1.08 -4.27 -3.84
C GLN A 204 -0.10 -4.81 -2.80
N ARG A 205 -0.37 -4.62 -1.50
CA ARG A 205 0.50 -5.12 -0.41
C ARG A 205 0.57 -6.65 -0.38
N PHE A 206 -0.46 -7.31 -0.89
CA PHE A 206 -0.61 -8.77 -0.85
C PHE A 206 -0.27 -9.45 -2.18
N GLY A 207 -0.15 -8.66 -3.25
CA GLY A 207 -0.01 -9.09 -4.64
C GLY A 207 -1.36 -9.08 -5.37
N THR A 208 -1.46 -8.37 -6.49
CA THR A 208 -2.71 -8.22 -7.27
C THR A 208 -3.07 -9.48 -8.04
N ILE A 209 -2.13 -10.01 -8.83
CA ILE A 209 -2.33 -11.24 -9.63
C ILE A 209 -2.38 -12.48 -8.74
N ARG A 210 -1.46 -12.55 -7.76
CA ARG A 210 -1.29 -13.66 -6.82
C ARG A 210 -1.31 -13.11 -5.38
N PRO A 211 -2.48 -13.01 -4.72
CA PRO A 211 -2.60 -12.49 -3.35
C PRO A 211 -2.12 -13.54 -2.33
N ILE A 212 -0.82 -13.84 -2.34
CA ILE A 212 -0.18 -14.89 -1.54
C ILE A 212 0.87 -14.36 -0.57
N THR A 213 1.24 -13.08 -0.67
CA THR A 213 2.41 -12.53 0.05
C THR A 213 2.28 -12.68 1.57
N HIS A 214 1.09 -12.44 2.12
CA HIS A 214 0.79 -12.65 3.54
C HIS A 214 0.74 -14.14 3.94
N LEU A 215 0.36 -15.04 3.02
CA LEU A 215 0.36 -16.49 3.29
C LEU A 215 1.79 -17.02 3.42
N VAL A 216 2.69 -16.56 2.55
CA VAL A 216 4.13 -16.84 2.65
C VAL A 216 4.67 -16.27 3.97
N GLY A 217 4.30 -15.02 4.30
CA GLY A 217 4.63 -14.38 5.57
C GLY A 217 4.19 -15.17 6.80
N LYS A 218 2.93 -15.64 6.83
CA LYS A 218 2.39 -16.47 7.91
C LYS A 218 3.22 -17.74 8.09
N ALA A 219 3.54 -18.43 6.99
CA ALA A 219 4.35 -19.65 7.05
C ALA A 219 5.77 -19.38 7.56
N LEU A 220 6.40 -18.26 7.18
CA LEU A 220 7.71 -17.85 7.70
C LEU A 220 7.67 -17.54 9.20
N VAL A 221 6.67 -16.77 9.65
CA VAL A 221 6.46 -16.42 11.07
C VAL A 221 6.23 -17.68 11.91
N LYS A 222 5.49 -18.67 11.40
CA LYS A 222 5.31 -19.98 12.06
C LYS A 222 6.52 -20.92 11.93
N GLY A 223 7.63 -20.48 11.33
CA GLY A 223 8.83 -21.30 11.15
C GLY A 223 8.69 -22.43 10.11
N ASN A 224 7.62 -22.46 9.32
CA ASN A 224 7.38 -23.47 8.29
C ASN A 224 7.93 -23.00 6.93
N PHE A 225 9.26 -23.02 6.80
CA PHE A 225 9.98 -22.57 5.59
C PHE A 225 9.65 -23.39 4.34
N ARG A 226 9.38 -24.71 4.49
CA ARG A 226 8.93 -25.55 3.38
C ARG A 226 7.60 -25.06 2.82
N ARG A 227 6.60 -24.86 3.68
CA ARG A 227 5.29 -24.32 3.27
C ARG A 227 5.44 -22.93 2.68
N ALA A 228 6.26 -22.06 3.26
CA ALA A 228 6.51 -20.73 2.74
C ALA A 228 7.07 -20.79 1.31
N ALA A 229 8.08 -21.63 1.07
CA ALA A 229 8.68 -21.81 -0.25
C ALA A 229 7.66 -22.37 -1.25
N MET A 230 6.89 -23.40 -0.88
CA MET A 230 5.87 -23.98 -1.76
C MET A 230 4.73 -23.01 -2.06
N LEU A 231 4.30 -22.19 -1.10
CA LEU A 231 3.31 -21.13 -1.34
C LEU A 231 3.83 -20.12 -2.38
N PHE A 232 5.07 -19.67 -2.24
CA PHE A 232 5.68 -18.73 -3.16
C PHE A 232 5.85 -19.33 -4.57
N LEU A 233 6.46 -20.52 -4.64
CA LEU A 233 6.83 -21.19 -5.87
C LEU A 233 5.64 -21.79 -6.61
N ALA A 234 4.71 -22.43 -5.91
CA ALA A 234 3.82 -23.40 -6.53
C ALA A 234 2.31 -23.12 -6.32
N LYS A 235 1.91 -22.18 -5.45
CA LYS A 235 0.47 -21.88 -5.30
C LYS A 235 -0.08 -21.18 -6.57
N PRO A 236 -0.99 -21.80 -7.35
CA PRO A 236 -1.49 -21.17 -8.56
C PRO A 236 -2.53 -20.08 -8.26
N SER A 237 -2.77 -19.23 -9.26
CA SER A 237 -3.85 -18.24 -9.31
C SER A 237 -4.59 -18.34 -10.64
N PRO A 238 -5.94 -18.16 -10.65
CA PRO A 238 -6.69 -18.11 -11.89
C PRO A 238 -6.35 -16.87 -12.75
N ASN A 239 -5.74 -15.84 -12.15
CA ASN A 239 -5.46 -14.57 -12.84
C ASN A 239 -4.04 -14.50 -13.43
N GLU A 240 -3.19 -15.50 -13.21
CA GLU A 240 -1.86 -15.52 -13.82
C GLU A 240 -1.89 -16.14 -15.23
N HIS A 241 -0.80 -15.94 -15.99
CA HIS A 241 -0.66 -16.50 -17.33
C HIS A 241 -0.78 -18.04 -17.30
N PRO A 242 -1.49 -18.69 -18.25
CA PRO A 242 -1.72 -20.13 -18.25
C PRO A 242 -0.44 -20.98 -18.05
N LYS A 243 0.61 -20.71 -18.83
CA LYS A 243 1.92 -21.38 -18.68
C LYS A 243 2.50 -21.30 -17.26
N SER A 244 2.38 -20.16 -16.59
CA SER A 244 2.85 -20.01 -15.21
C SER A 244 1.98 -20.81 -14.24
N ARG A 245 0.66 -20.77 -14.42
CA ARG A 245 -0.29 -21.53 -13.61
C ARG A 245 -0.04 -23.04 -13.71
N GLU A 246 0.09 -23.57 -14.93
CA GLU A 246 0.34 -25.00 -15.18
C GLU A 246 1.65 -25.47 -14.55
N ALA A 247 2.75 -24.73 -14.74
CA ALA A 247 4.04 -25.07 -14.15
C ALA A 247 4.00 -25.07 -12.61
N ARG A 248 3.24 -24.14 -12.01
CA ARG A 248 3.04 -24.07 -10.55
C ARG A 248 2.18 -25.22 -10.04
N GLU A 249 1.09 -25.55 -10.73
CA GLU A 249 0.23 -26.69 -10.40
C GLU A 249 0.99 -28.01 -10.45
N GLU A 250 1.84 -28.18 -11.45
CA GLU A 250 2.73 -29.34 -11.56
C GLU A 250 3.67 -29.41 -10.35
N LEU A 251 4.41 -28.35 -10.05
CA LEU A 251 5.30 -28.32 -8.88
C LEU A 251 4.54 -28.53 -7.56
N TRP A 252 3.31 -28.05 -7.45
CA TRP A 252 2.47 -28.24 -6.26
C TRP A 252 2.12 -29.71 -6.04
N LYS A 253 1.87 -30.46 -7.12
CA LYS A 253 1.53 -31.89 -7.10
C LYS A 253 2.76 -32.77 -6.89
N THR A 254 3.85 -32.51 -7.60
CA THR A 254 5.01 -33.41 -7.64
C THR A 254 6.07 -33.10 -6.59
N GLY A 255 6.25 -31.82 -6.24
CA GLY A 255 7.40 -31.37 -5.45
C GLY A 255 8.75 -31.52 -6.17
N ASP A 256 8.74 -31.77 -7.48
CA ASP A 256 9.93 -31.97 -8.29
C ASP A 256 10.53 -30.62 -8.71
N PHE A 257 11.60 -30.21 -8.02
CA PHE A 257 12.28 -28.94 -8.29
C PHE A 257 13.09 -28.94 -9.58
N GLU A 258 13.58 -30.10 -10.04
CA GLU A 258 14.36 -30.18 -11.28
C GLU A 258 13.45 -30.00 -12.49
N LYS A 259 12.33 -30.74 -12.51
CA LYS A 259 11.31 -30.58 -13.55
C LYS A 259 10.72 -29.18 -13.55
N ALA A 260 10.42 -28.63 -12.38
CA ALA A 260 9.95 -27.25 -12.27
C ALA A 260 10.96 -26.23 -12.82
N LEU A 261 12.26 -26.40 -12.57
CA LEU A 261 13.27 -25.49 -13.11
C LEU A 261 13.30 -25.50 -14.65
N LYS A 262 13.01 -26.63 -15.29
CA LYS A 262 12.90 -26.75 -16.76
C LYS A 262 11.62 -26.11 -17.29
N ASN A 263 10.50 -26.29 -16.59
CA ASN A 263 9.17 -25.88 -17.06
C ASN A 263 8.80 -24.42 -16.71
N PHE A 264 9.41 -23.83 -15.68
CA PHE A 264 9.08 -22.48 -15.24
C PHE A 264 9.46 -21.42 -16.30
N PRO A 265 8.56 -20.50 -16.67
CA PRO A 265 8.88 -19.41 -17.57
C PRO A 265 10.03 -18.53 -17.06
N LYS A 266 10.91 -18.08 -17.96
CA LYS A 266 12.07 -17.20 -17.63
C LYS A 266 11.69 -15.89 -16.94
N SER A 267 10.45 -15.43 -17.10
CA SER A 267 9.90 -14.25 -16.42
C SER A 267 9.76 -14.44 -14.91
N LEU A 268 9.69 -15.68 -14.41
CA LEU A 268 9.62 -16.01 -12.99
C LEU A 268 11.02 -16.03 -12.35
N HIS A 269 11.74 -14.91 -12.47
CA HIS A 269 13.15 -14.80 -12.12
C HIS A 269 13.43 -15.20 -10.65
N TYR A 270 12.61 -14.73 -9.71
CA TYR A 270 12.79 -15.00 -8.28
C TYR A 270 12.52 -16.46 -7.93
N GLU A 271 11.51 -17.06 -8.55
CA GLU A 271 11.20 -18.48 -8.41
C GLU A 271 12.33 -19.34 -8.94
N ILE A 272 12.87 -19.00 -10.12
CA ILE A 272 14.02 -19.69 -10.72
C ILE A 272 15.25 -19.64 -9.80
N LEU A 273 15.52 -18.50 -9.14
CA LEU A 273 16.64 -18.39 -8.17
C LEU A 273 16.48 -19.39 -7.02
N MET A 274 15.27 -19.50 -6.45
CA MET A 274 14.97 -20.45 -5.39
C MET A 274 15.03 -21.90 -5.88
N LEU A 275 14.48 -22.20 -7.06
CA LEU A 275 14.49 -23.54 -7.65
C LEU A 275 15.90 -24.03 -7.94
N LYS A 276 16.80 -23.17 -8.46
CA LYS A 276 18.22 -23.51 -8.65
C LYS A 276 18.90 -23.94 -7.36
N HIS A 277 18.56 -23.31 -6.23
CA HIS A 277 19.07 -23.70 -4.92
C HIS A 277 18.46 -25.02 -4.45
N LEU A 278 17.14 -25.16 -4.55
CA LEU A 278 16.41 -26.36 -4.09
C LEU A 278 16.72 -27.60 -4.94
N MET A 279 17.01 -27.46 -6.22
CA MET A 279 17.49 -28.57 -7.06
C MET A 279 18.80 -29.16 -6.49
N LYS A 280 19.73 -28.29 -6.05
CA LYS A 280 21.01 -28.73 -5.47
C LYS A 280 20.87 -29.16 -4.00
N LYS A 281 19.98 -28.52 -3.24
CA LYS A 281 19.76 -28.74 -1.81
C LYS A 281 18.24 -28.82 -1.50
N PRO A 282 17.58 -29.96 -1.77
CA PRO A 282 16.10 -30.07 -1.76
C PRO A 282 15.41 -29.77 -0.44
N LYS A 283 16.13 -29.84 0.68
CA LYS A 283 15.60 -29.59 2.03
C LYS A 283 15.99 -28.21 2.59
N ASP A 284 16.86 -27.47 1.91
CA ASP A 284 17.37 -26.18 2.40
C ASP A 284 16.51 -24.99 1.95
N PHE A 285 15.28 -24.95 2.47
CA PHE A 285 14.33 -23.86 2.20
C PHE A 285 14.81 -22.50 2.73
N VAL A 286 15.57 -22.49 3.82
CA VAL A 286 16.15 -21.25 4.37
C VAL A 286 17.18 -20.67 3.41
N GLY A 287 18.09 -21.50 2.91
CA GLY A 287 19.06 -21.10 1.87
C GLY A 287 18.37 -20.66 0.57
N ALA A 288 17.27 -21.31 0.19
CA ALA A 288 16.47 -20.90 -0.97
C ALA A 288 15.92 -19.48 -0.80
N PHE A 289 15.31 -19.16 0.35
CA PHE A 289 14.85 -17.79 0.62
C PHE A 289 16.00 -16.78 0.59
N ARG A 290 17.19 -17.13 1.10
CA ARG A 290 18.37 -16.25 1.08
C ARG A 290 18.87 -15.89 -0.33
N GLN A 291 18.46 -16.62 -1.36
CA GLN A 291 18.73 -16.25 -2.75
C GLN A 291 17.93 -15.01 -3.20
N LEU A 292 16.83 -14.68 -2.51
CA LEU A 292 16.01 -13.54 -2.84
C LEU A 292 16.61 -12.23 -2.32
N PRO A 293 16.40 -11.09 -3.02
CA PRO A 293 16.78 -9.78 -2.52
C PRO A 293 16.23 -9.51 -1.12
N ALA A 294 17.04 -8.88 -0.24
CA ALA A 294 16.66 -8.65 1.16
C ALA A 294 15.31 -7.94 1.32
N LYS A 295 15.02 -6.92 0.50
CA LYS A 295 13.74 -6.20 0.52
C LYS A 295 12.54 -7.07 0.16
N LEU A 296 12.70 -8.03 -0.74
CA LEU A 296 11.63 -8.98 -1.09
C LEU A 296 11.40 -9.97 0.04
N ARG A 297 12.47 -10.45 0.68
CA ARG A 297 12.34 -11.35 1.84
C ARG A 297 11.58 -10.70 2.99
N THR A 298 11.88 -9.44 3.32
CA THR A 298 11.22 -8.73 4.42
C THR A 298 9.77 -8.37 4.12
N LEU A 299 9.40 -8.25 2.83
CA LEU A 299 8.02 -8.00 2.43
C LEU A 299 7.05 -9.08 2.92
N PHE A 300 7.44 -10.36 2.88
CA PHE A 300 6.54 -11.47 3.24
C PHE A 300 6.02 -11.38 4.68
N PRO A 301 6.86 -11.38 5.74
CA PRO A 301 6.35 -11.30 7.10
C PRO A 301 5.67 -9.94 7.38
N GLN A 302 6.09 -8.85 6.73
CA GLN A 302 5.41 -7.56 6.86
C GLN A 302 4.03 -7.55 6.19
N ALA A 303 3.82 -8.32 5.12
CA ALA A 303 2.50 -8.51 4.52
C ALA A 303 1.60 -9.33 5.46
N TYR A 304 2.16 -10.27 6.24
CA TYR A 304 1.38 -10.95 7.27
C TYR A 304 0.99 -10.02 8.43
N GLN A 305 1.89 -9.14 8.89
CA GLN A 305 1.52 -8.06 9.81
C GLN A 305 0.38 -7.19 9.26
N ALA A 306 0.47 -6.80 7.99
CA ALA A 306 -0.57 -6.03 7.32
C ALA A 306 -1.92 -6.75 7.26
N TYR A 307 -1.91 -8.06 7.02
CA TYR A 307 -3.12 -8.89 7.06
C TYR A 307 -3.76 -8.90 8.45
N LEU A 308 -2.96 -9.11 9.51
CA LEU A 308 -3.45 -9.07 10.88
C LEU A 308 -4.02 -7.69 11.24
N PHE A 309 -3.32 -6.61 10.86
CA PHE A 309 -3.81 -5.25 11.06
C PHE A 309 -5.17 -5.03 10.39
N ASN A 310 -5.33 -5.46 9.13
CA ASN A 310 -6.62 -5.35 8.44
C ASN A 310 -7.72 -6.10 9.20
N LYS A 311 -7.44 -7.32 9.68
CA LYS A 311 -8.40 -8.13 10.44
C LYS A 311 -8.76 -7.47 11.79
N ILE A 312 -7.78 -6.91 12.51
CA ILE A 312 -7.99 -6.17 13.76
C ILE A 312 -8.88 -4.96 13.53
N LEU A 313 -8.55 -4.12 12.52
CA LEU A 313 -9.34 -2.94 12.19
C LEU A 313 -10.76 -3.31 11.74
N SER A 314 -10.92 -4.36 10.93
CA SER A 314 -12.24 -4.87 10.55
C SER A 314 -13.05 -5.32 11.77
N ARG A 315 -12.45 -6.09 12.67
CA ARG A 315 -13.14 -6.57 13.90
C ARG A 315 -13.51 -5.43 14.82
N ARG A 316 -12.65 -4.41 14.98
CA ARG A 316 -12.99 -3.20 15.73
C ARG A 316 -14.28 -2.55 15.21
N ILE A 317 -14.37 -2.35 13.89
CA ILE A 317 -15.54 -1.76 13.23
C ILE A 317 -16.77 -2.65 13.39
N ILE A 318 -16.64 -3.97 13.21
CA ILE A 318 -17.75 -4.94 13.38
C ILE A 318 -18.31 -4.91 14.80
N GLN A 319 -17.45 -4.73 15.81
CA GLN A 319 -17.86 -4.64 17.21
C GLN A 319 -18.44 -3.27 17.59
N GLY A 320 -18.56 -2.33 16.64
CA GLY A 320 -19.15 -1.01 16.87
C GLY A 320 -18.26 -0.04 17.63
N LEU A 321 -16.96 -0.35 17.81
CA LEU A 321 -16.02 0.55 18.47
C LEU A 321 -15.65 1.71 17.56
N PRO A 322 -15.52 2.94 18.10
CA PRO A 322 -15.19 4.11 17.30
C PRO A 322 -13.79 3.98 16.71
N ILE A 323 -13.62 4.42 15.46
CA ILE A 323 -12.30 4.53 14.81
C ILE A 323 -11.80 5.98 14.74
N ASN A 324 -12.68 6.94 15.02
CA ASN A 324 -12.46 8.38 15.13
C ASN A 324 -12.48 8.87 16.59
N GLY A 325 -12.30 7.95 17.53
CA GLY A 325 -12.23 8.16 18.96
C GLY A 325 -11.49 6.98 19.60
N ALA A 326 -11.16 7.12 20.88
CA ALA A 326 -10.47 6.10 21.64
C ALA A 326 -11.29 5.70 22.88
N GLU A 327 -11.15 4.42 23.23
CA GLU A 327 -11.66 3.80 24.45
C GLU A 327 -10.50 3.55 25.43
N VAL A 328 -10.83 3.30 26.71
CA VAL A 328 -9.82 2.93 27.70
C VAL A 328 -9.05 1.69 27.25
N GLY A 329 -7.73 1.80 27.28
CA GLY A 329 -6.79 0.76 26.87
C GLY A 329 -6.35 0.81 25.41
N ASP A 330 -6.94 1.70 24.59
CA ASP A 330 -6.47 1.94 23.23
C ASP A 330 -5.10 2.62 23.20
N TYR A 331 -4.34 2.37 22.13
CA TYR A 331 -3.18 3.20 21.80
C TYR A 331 -3.61 4.44 21.02
N VAL A 332 -3.03 5.58 21.36
CA VAL A 332 -3.13 6.80 20.56
C VAL A 332 -1.75 7.36 20.25
N ILE A 333 -1.63 8.01 19.10
CA ILE A 333 -0.39 8.61 18.62
C ILE A 333 -0.60 10.09 18.31
N GLU A 334 0.41 10.91 18.61
CA GLU A 334 0.40 12.33 18.28
C GLU A 334 0.58 12.55 16.77
N VAL A 335 0.01 13.65 16.28
CA VAL A 335 0.13 14.11 14.90
C VAL A 335 1.09 15.29 14.87
N GLU A 336 2.11 15.23 14.01
CA GLU A 336 3.05 16.32 13.80
C GLU A 336 2.35 17.53 13.13
N PRO A 337 2.92 18.75 13.20
CA PRO A 337 2.38 19.91 12.47
C PRO A 337 2.24 19.68 10.95
N SER A 338 3.04 18.78 10.37
CA SER A 338 2.92 18.37 8.96
C SER A 338 1.66 17.51 8.66
N GLY A 339 0.93 17.08 9.69
CA GLY A 339 -0.19 16.15 9.62
C GLY A 339 0.21 14.67 9.60
N LEU A 340 1.51 14.37 9.64
CA LEU A 340 2.00 12.99 9.72
C LEU A 340 1.85 12.43 11.14
N PRO A 341 1.42 11.15 11.28
CA PRO A 341 1.42 10.48 12.57
C PRO A 341 2.85 10.26 13.06
N ASN A 342 3.06 10.41 14.37
CA ASN A 342 4.33 10.13 15.05
C ASN A 342 4.19 8.92 16.00
N PRO A 343 4.48 7.69 15.53
CA PRO A 343 4.39 6.49 16.37
C PRO A 343 5.33 6.46 17.57
N GLN A 344 6.36 7.32 17.62
CA GLN A 344 7.27 7.40 18.78
C GLN A 344 6.64 8.16 19.95
N LYS A 345 5.69 9.07 19.67
CA LYS A 345 4.91 9.79 20.67
C LYS A 345 3.54 9.13 20.80
N CYS A 346 3.52 8.01 21.52
CA CYS A 346 2.32 7.21 21.77
C CYS A 346 2.01 7.12 23.26
N ARG A 347 0.74 6.92 23.59
CA ARG A 347 0.27 6.64 24.96
C ARG A 347 -0.90 5.66 24.94
N ILE A 348 -1.11 4.98 26.06
CA ILE A 348 -2.31 4.14 26.28
C ILE A 348 -3.35 5.00 26.98
N VAL A 349 -4.60 4.94 26.52
CA VAL A 349 -5.70 5.69 27.11
C VAL A 349 -6.10 5.07 28.44
N SER A 350 -6.21 5.91 29.48
CA SER A 350 -6.70 5.54 30.81
C SER A 350 -8.05 6.20 31.09
N GLN A 351 -8.68 5.84 32.21
CA GLN A 351 -9.96 6.45 32.62
C GLN A 351 -9.83 7.96 32.86
N GLU A 352 -8.66 8.42 33.34
CA GLU A 352 -8.40 9.83 33.63
C GLU A 352 -8.11 10.66 32.38
N THR A 353 -7.64 10.03 31.30
CA THR A 353 -7.15 10.72 30.09
C THR A 353 -8.10 10.65 28.90
N ILE A 354 -9.15 9.82 28.96
CA ILE A 354 -10.04 9.55 27.83
C ILE A 354 -10.71 10.81 27.25
N ASP A 355 -11.16 11.74 28.09
CA ASP A 355 -11.84 12.96 27.63
C ASP A 355 -10.87 13.92 26.92
N GLU A 356 -9.68 14.12 27.48
CA GLU A 356 -8.61 14.93 26.88
C GLU A 356 -8.19 14.33 25.53
N VAL A 357 -7.96 13.02 25.50
CA VAL A 357 -7.54 12.28 24.31
C VAL A 357 -8.61 12.37 23.22
N ASN A 358 -9.88 12.14 23.55
CA ASN A 358 -10.96 12.24 22.56
C ASN A 358 -11.15 13.68 22.07
N LYS A 359 -10.95 14.70 22.91
CA LYS A 359 -10.89 16.11 22.46
C LYS A 359 -9.70 16.34 21.52
N ALA A 360 -8.54 15.76 21.80
CA ALA A 360 -7.36 15.84 20.94
C ALA A 360 -7.57 15.14 19.59
N ILE A 361 -8.20 13.96 19.57
CA ILE A 361 -8.58 13.24 18.35
C ILE A 361 -9.55 14.07 17.51
N LYS A 362 -10.62 14.61 18.13
CA LYS A 362 -11.59 15.49 17.44
C LYS A 362 -10.92 16.73 16.83
N SER A 363 -9.90 17.29 17.49
CA SER A 363 -9.11 18.42 16.97
C SER A 363 -8.02 18.03 15.96
N GLY A 364 -7.85 16.73 15.66
CA GLY A 364 -6.82 16.23 14.74
C GLY A 364 -5.39 16.22 15.27
N ARG A 365 -5.19 16.46 16.58
CA ARG A 365 -3.86 16.44 17.23
C ARG A 365 -3.39 15.03 17.59
N MET A 366 -4.32 14.08 17.70
CA MET A 366 -4.05 12.66 17.95
C MET A 366 -4.86 11.77 17.03
N LEU A 367 -4.41 10.53 16.87
CA LEU A 367 -5.13 9.49 16.15
C LEU A 367 -5.16 8.21 17.00
N LEU A 368 -6.30 7.50 16.96
CA LEU A 368 -6.36 6.11 17.37
C LEU A 368 -5.35 5.30 16.55
N ALA A 369 -4.57 4.46 17.23
CA ALA A 369 -3.62 3.57 16.61
C ALA A 369 -3.84 2.12 17.05
N LEU A 370 -3.62 1.19 16.13
CA LEU A 370 -3.69 -0.23 16.37
C LEU A 370 -2.30 -0.86 16.22
N PRO A 371 -1.99 -1.90 17.01
CA PRO A 371 -0.68 -2.53 16.98
C PRO A 371 -0.47 -3.34 15.70
N LEU A 372 0.72 -3.20 15.14
CA LEU A 372 1.31 -4.13 14.18
C LEU A 372 1.99 -5.24 14.99
N ALA A 373 1.46 -6.47 14.88
CA ALA A 373 1.94 -7.62 15.64
C ALA A 373 3.45 -7.83 15.49
N GLY A 374 4.20 -7.81 16.58
CA GLY A 374 5.63 -8.06 16.57
C GLY A 374 6.20 -8.28 17.96
N PHE A 375 7.41 -8.81 18.04
CA PHE A 375 7.97 -9.32 19.32
C PHE A 375 8.34 -8.23 20.34
N LYS A 376 8.24 -6.94 19.99
CA LYS A 376 8.43 -5.81 20.92
C LYS A 376 7.18 -4.93 21.08
N GLN A 377 6.12 -5.18 20.32
CA GLN A 377 4.89 -4.39 20.39
C GLN A 377 3.87 -5.15 21.22
N ALA A 378 3.53 -4.60 22.39
CA ALA A 378 2.43 -5.11 23.19
C ALA A 378 1.08 -4.91 22.48
N LEU A 379 0.14 -5.77 22.82
CA LEU A 379 -1.27 -5.61 22.44
C LEU A 379 -1.89 -4.44 23.19
N SER A 380 -2.98 -3.90 22.65
CA SER A 380 -3.81 -2.93 23.35
C SER A 380 -4.35 -3.53 24.65
N GLN A 381 -4.77 -2.67 25.57
CA GLN A 381 -5.47 -3.08 26.79
C GLN A 381 -6.99 -3.08 26.55
N GLY A 382 -7.76 -3.48 27.57
CA GLY A 382 -9.21 -3.51 27.51
C GLY A 382 -9.76 -4.38 26.37
N PHE A 383 -10.92 -3.96 25.86
CA PHE A 383 -11.68 -4.71 24.86
C PHE A 383 -10.98 -4.78 23.50
N GLN A 384 -10.27 -3.71 23.09
CA GLN A 384 -9.44 -3.74 21.88
C GLN A 384 -8.32 -4.80 21.98
N GLY A 385 -7.72 -4.96 23.16
CA GLY A 385 -6.76 -6.03 23.43
C GLY A 385 -7.35 -7.44 23.31
N GLU A 386 -8.63 -7.62 23.66
CA GLU A 386 -9.32 -8.91 23.53
C GLU A 386 -9.57 -9.28 22.07
N ILE A 387 -9.94 -8.30 21.23
CA ILE A 387 -10.05 -8.47 19.78
C ILE A 387 -8.72 -8.99 19.22
N GLU A 388 -7.61 -8.34 19.58
CA GLU A 388 -6.27 -8.69 19.11
C GLU A 388 -5.85 -10.08 19.57
N ARG A 389 -6.06 -10.42 20.85
CA ARG A 389 -5.76 -11.76 21.40
C ARG A 389 -6.56 -12.85 20.69
N THR A 390 -7.85 -12.60 20.44
CA THR A 390 -8.74 -13.54 19.75
C THR A 390 -8.24 -13.80 18.33
N ILE A 391 -7.89 -12.75 17.58
CA ILE A 391 -7.35 -12.89 16.21
C ILE A 391 -6.03 -13.69 16.22
N LEU A 392 -5.10 -13.39 17.14
CA LEU A 392 -3.84 -14.13 17.23
C LEU A 392 -4.07 -15.62 17.54
N LYS A 393 -5.04 -15.93 18.42
CA LYS A 393 -5.46 -17.31 18.72
C LYS A 393 -6.05 -18.02 17.51
N GLU A 394 -6.99 -17.39 16.78
CA GLU A 394 -7.57 -17.91 15.53
C GLU A 394 -6.50 -18.20 14.48
N GLU A 395 -5.51 -17.30 14.36
CA GLU A 395 -4.43 -17.45 13.39
C GLU A 395 -3.35 -18.45 13.85
N GLY A 396 -3.42 -18.87 15.12
CA GLY A 396 -2.48 -19.79 15.76
C GLY A 396 -1.06 -19.25 15.76
N VAL A 397 -0.90 -17.99 16.18
CA VAL A 397 0.40 -17.29 16.28
C VAL A 397 0.47 -16.49 17.59
N SER A 398 1.68 -16.29 18.11
CA SER A 398 1.99 -15.37 19.21
C SER A 398 2.92 -14.25 18.74
N LEU A 399 3.06 -13.19 19.55
CA LEU A 399 3.98 -12.08 19.25
C LEU A 399 5.44 -12.54 19.11
N GLU A 400 5.86 -13.53 19.91
CA GLU A 400 7.21 -14.13 19.84
C GLU A 400 7.48 -14.84 18.51
N ASN A 401 6.46 -15.34 17.80
CA ASN A 401 6.66 -15.96 16.49
C ASN A 401 7.21 -14.97 15.45
N PHE A 402 7.02 -13.67 15.66
CA PHE A 402 7.60 -12.64 14.79
C PHE A 402 9.12 -12.48 14.97
N LYS A 403 9.73 -13.19 15.93
CA LYS A 403 11.18 -13.38 16.04
C LYS A 403 11.61 -14.63 15.26
N ILE A 404 11.90 -14.45 13.97
CA ILE A 404 12.17 -15.54 13.02
C ILE A 404 13.61 -16.05 13.20
N LYS A 405 13.82 -16.96 14.17
CA LYS A 405 15.15 -17.42 14.61
C LYS A 405 16.08 -17.91 13.48
N LYS A 406 15.55 -18.63 12.48
CA LYS A 406 16.39 -19.18 11.37
C LYS A 406 16.84 -18.12 10.36
N ILE A 407 16.13 -16.99 10.29
CA ILE A 407 16.46 -15.86 9.41
C ILE A 407 16.22 -14.56 10.20
N PRO A 408 17.10 -14.24 11.17
CA PRO A 408 16.87 -13.14 12.12
C PRO A 408 16.58 -11.80 11.47
N GLU A 409 17.15 -11.54 10.29
CA GLU A 409 16.94 -10.31 9.51
C GLU A 409 15.48 -10.12 9.02
N LEU A 410 14.63 -11.15 9.12
CA LEU A 410 13.20 -11.08 8.82
C LEU A 410 12.32 -10.85 10.05
N SER A 411 12.91 -10.77 11.25
CA SER A 411 12.16 -10.59 12.49
C SER A 411 11.53 -9.20 12.56
N LEU A 412 10.31 -9.12 13.08
CA LEU A 412 9.53 -7.89 13.10
C LEU A 412 9.26 -7.44 14.54
N LYS A 413 9.80 -6.28 14.90
CA LYS A 413 9.63 -5.67 16.23
C LYS A 413 8.17 -5.31 16.51
N GLY A 414 7.39 -5.04 15.47
CA GLY A 414 6.05 -4.46 15.59
C GLY A 414 6.10 -2.94 15.62
N GLY A 415 4.97 -2.31 15.94
CA GLY A 415 4.83 -0.86 16.04
C GLY A 415 3.36 -0.48 16.06
N LEU A 416 3.07 0.81 15.90
CA LEU A 416 1.70 1.33 15.87
C LEU A 416 1.37 1.88 14.49
N ARG A 417 0.14 1.68 14.04
CA ARG A 417 -0.40 2.26 12.80
C ARG A 417 -1.75 2.92 13.10
N PRO A 418 -1.97 4.17 12.66
CA PRO A 418 -3.25 4.82 12.87
C PRO A 418 -4.39 4.06 12.19
N ALA A 419 -5.53 3.96 12.86
CA ALA A 419 -6.73 3.27 12.41
C ALA A 419 -7.41 3.99 11.23
N LEU A 420 -7.28 5.32 11.16
CA LEU A 420 -7.80 6.17 10.11
C LEU A 420 -6.68 6.87 9.34
N THR A 421 -6.96 7.20 8.09
CA THR A 421 -6.17 8.16 7.31
C THR A 421 -7.09 9.27 6.82
N VAL A 422 -6.60 10.50 6.99
CA VAL A 422 -7.29 11.70 6.52
C VAL A 422 -7.17 11.78 5.00
N ILE A 423 -8.24 12.22 4.34
CA ILE A 423 -8.25 12.56 2.92
C ILE A 423 -8.17 14.07 2.83
N LYS A 424 -7.16 14.59 2.13
CA LYS A 424 -6.97 16.01 1.92
C LYS A 424 -7.42 16.38 0.51
N GLU A 425 -8.00 17.58 0.37
CA GLU A 425 -8.29 18.20 -0.93
C GLU A 425 -9.08 17.29 -1.89
N PHE A 426 -10.08 16.58 -1.35
CA PHE A 426 -10.96 15.78 -2.20
C PHE A 426 -11.74 16.69 -3.16
N SER A 427 -11.70 16.38 -4.45
CA SER A 427 -12.41 17.12 -5.49
C SER A 427 -12.96 16.18 -6.54
N LEU A 428 -14.25 16.33 -6.84
CA LEU A 428 -14.91 15.71 -7.99
C LEU A 428 -14.72 16.63 -9.20
N ARG A 429 -13.75 16.33 -10.06
CA ARG A 429 -13.33 17.23 -11.15
C ARG A 429 -14.30 17.21 -12.34
N GLU A 430 -14.66 16.01 -12.80
CA GLU A 430 -15.42 15.87 -14.04
C GLU A 430 -16.26 14.58 -14.04
N ILE A 431 -17.47 14.65 -14.60
CA ILE A 431 -18.25 13.47 -15.02
C ILE A 431 -18.62 13.66 -16.49
N SER A 432 -18.15 12.76 -17.34
CA SER A 432 -18.33 12.83 -18.79
C SER A 432 -18.58 11.46 -19.42
N ARG A 433 -18.81 11.42 -20.74
CA ARG A 433 -18.94 10.17 -21.49
C ARG A 433 -17.60 9.43 -21.46
N ASP A 434 -17.66 8.10 -21.34
CA ASP A 434 -16.47 7.25 -21.46
C ASP A 434 -16.22 6.97 -22.94
N GLU A 435 -15.17 7.56 -23.49
CA GLU A 435 -14.74 7.39 -24.87
C GLU A 435 -14.37 5.94 -25.21
N THR A 436 -14.15 5.09 -24.19
CA THR A 436 -13.70 3.70 -24.36
C THR A 436 -14.81 2.67 -24.18
N ALA A 437 -16.02 3.11 -23.83
CA ALA A 437 -17.14 2.22 -23.56
C ALA A 437 -18.47 2.84 -23.99
N ASN A 438 -19.09 2.24 -25.02
CA ASN A 438 -20.32 2.76 -25.63
C ASN A 438 -21.44 2.96 -24.59
N GLY A 439 -22.03 4.16 -24.55
CA GLY A 439 -23.10 4.54 -23.64
C GLY A 439 -22.71 4.62 -22.15
N LYS A 440 -21.44 4.41 -21.79
CA LYS A 440 -20.97 4.49 -20.39
C LYS A 440 -20.42 5.88 -20.06
N LYS A 441 -20.24 6.12 -18.76
CA LYS A 441 -19.61 7.35 -18.25
C LYS A 441 -18.30 7.05 -17.56
N LYS A 442 -17.48 8.09 -17.42
CA LYS A 442 -16.31 8.11 -16.56
C LYS A 442 -16.44 9.26 -15.57
N VAL A 443 -15.71 9.16 -14.46
CA VAL A 443 -15.55 10.22 -13.48
C VAL A 443 -14.08 10.44 -13.19
N VAL A 444 -13.67 11.70 -13.08
CA VAL A 444 -12.33 12.11 -12.66
C VAL A 444 -12.43 12.75 -11.29
N MET A 445 -11.61 12.29 -10.35
CA MET A 445 -11.51 12.85 -9.01
C MET A 445 -10.05 13.03 -8.62
N SER A 446 -9.80 13.94 -7.68
CA SER A 446 -8.48 14.09 -7.06
C SER A 446 -8.56 14.18 -5.56
N PHE A 447 -7.48 13.77 -4.89
CA PHE A 447 -7.31 13.84 -3.45
C PHE A 447 -5.84 13.61 -3.10
N MET A 448 -5.46 13.99 -1.88
CA MET A 448 -4.13 13.74 -1.32
C MET A 448 -4.23 12.79 -0.13
N LEU A 449 -3.27 11.86 -0.05
CA LEU A 449 -3.08 10.97 1.10
C LEU A 449 -1.65 11.06 1.62
N TYR A 450 -1.51 11.04 2.94
CA TYR A 450 -0.21 10.92 3.59
C TYR A 450 0.49 9.59 3.27
N ARG A 451 1.82 9.56 3.46
CA ARG A 451 2.61 8.34 3.26
C ARG A 451 2.10 7.19 4.13
N GLY A 452 2.15 5.98 3.58
CA GLY A 452 1.70 4.77 4.28
C GLY A 452 0.20 4.50 4.16
N SER A 453 -0.54 5.35 3.45
CA SER A 453 -1.94 5.16 3.07
C SER A 453 -2.08 4.70 1.61
N TYR A 454 -3.23 4.14 1.25
CA TYR A 454 -3.47 3.52 -0.06
C TYR A 454 -4.69 4.14 -0.75
N ALA A 455 -4.51 4.70 -1.95
CA ALA A 455 -5.61 5.26 -2.74
C ALA A 455 -6.70 4.22 -3.04
N THR A 456 -6.32 2.95 -3.25
CA THR A 456 -7.27 1.86 -3.45
C THR A 456 -8.19 1.62 -2.25
N VAL A 457 -7.85 2.08 -1.05
CA VAL A 457 -8.71 1.95 0.12
C VAL A 457 -9.83 3.01 0.12
N LEU A 458 -9.56 4.21 -0.39
CA LEU A 458 -10.62 5.19 -0.67
C LEU A 458 -11.48 4.74 -1.86
N LEU A 459 -10.84 4.31 -2.95
CA LEU A 459 -11.56 3.92 -4.16
C LEU A 459 -12.47 2.72 -3.93
N ARG A 460 -12.14 1.77 -3.04
CA ARG A 460 -13.07 0.68 -2.71
C ARG A 460 -14.33 1.18 -2.02
N GLU A 461 -14.26 2.19 -1.15
CA GLU A 461 -15.43 2.77 -0.49
C GLU A 461 -16.33 3.47 -1.52
N ILE A 462 -15.75 4.18 -2.48
CA ILE A 462 -16.47 4.87 -3.56
C ILE A 462 -17.08 3.87 -4.56
N MET A 463 -16.31 2.87 -4.99
CA MET A 463 -16.71 1.96 -6.08
C MET A 463 -17.55 0.78 -5.60
N LYS A 464 -17.27 0.25 -4.40
CA LYS A 464 -17.83 -1.00 -3.83
C LYS A 464 -17.91 -2.15 -4.86
N PRO A 465 -16.78 -2.56 -5.48
CA PRO A 465 -16.79 -3.49 -6.59
C PRO A 465 -17.13 -4.91 -6.14
N ARG A 466 -18.07 -5.58 -6.83
CA ARG A 466 -18.36 -7.02 -6.60
C ARG A 466 -17.15 -7.93 -6.90
N ASN A 467 -16.34 -7.55 -7.89
CA ASN A 467 -15.11 -8.24 -8.27
C ASN A 467 -13.96 -7.23 -8.33
N PRO A 468 -13.18 -7.08 -7.25
CA PRO A 468 -12.09 -6.10 -7.20
C PRO A 468 -11.06 -6.28 -8.33
N ILE A 469 -10.74 -7.53 -8.69
CA ILE A 469 -9.75 -7.84 -9.74
C ILE A 469 -10.21 -7.28 -11.09
N LYS A 470 -11.45 -7.56 -11.49
CA LYS A 470 -12.02 -7.01 -12.74
C LYS A 470 -12.19 -5.49 -12.69
N ALA A 471 -12.28 -4.91 -11.50
CA ALA A 471 -12.37 -3.47 -11.30
C ALA A 471 -11.01 -2.77 -11.24
N GLY A 472 -9.89 -3.50 -11.32
CA GLY A 472 -8.52 -2.94 -11.38
C GLY A 472 -7.81 -2.77 -10.02
N PHE A 473 -8.24 -3.49 -8.98
CA PHE A 473 -7.67 -3.42 -7.63
C PHE A 473 -6.46 -4.33 -7.39
#